data_AF-A0A7J9JPU6-F1
#
_entry.id   AF-A0A7J9JPU6-F1
#
_cell.length_a   1.000
_cell.length_b   1.000
_cell.length_c   1.000
_cell.angle_alpha   90.00
_cell.angle_beta   90.00
_cell.angle_gamma   90.00
#
_symmetry.space_group_name_H-M   'P 1'
#
loop_
_entity.id
_entity.type
_entity.pdbx_description
1 polymer ?
#
loop_
_entity_poly.entity_id
_entity_poly.type
_entity_poly.pdbx_seq_one_letter_code
_entity_poly.pdbx_strand_id
1 'polypeptide(L)'
;MRILVTGGAGFIGSHLVDKLMENEKNEVIVADNYFTGSKDNLRKWIGHPRFELIRHDVTQPLLVEVDQIYHLACPASPIFYKYNPVKTIKTNVIGTLNMLGLAKRVGARILLTSTSEVYGDPLIHPQPETYWGNVNPIGVRSCYDEGKRVAETLMFDYHRQHGIEIRIARIFNTYGPRMNIDDGRVVSNFIAQALR
;
A
#
# COMPACT_ATOMS: atom_id res chain seq x y z
N MET A 1 9.88 -14.31 12.28
CA MET A 1 10.10 -13.39 11.14
C MET A 1 9.78 -11.99 11.60
N ARG A 2 10.61 -11.03 11.27
CA ARG A 2 10.36 -9.60 11.53
C ARG A 2 9.81 -8.96 10.26
N ILE A 3 8.62 -8.37 10.36
CA ILE A 3 7.81 -7.98 9.21
C ILE A 3 7.47 -6.49 9.31
N LEU A 4 7.82 -5.72 8.27
CA LEU A 4 7.40 -4.33 8.13
C LEU A 4 6.11 -4.24 7.33
N VAL A 5 5.13 -3.49 7.84
CA VAL A 5 3.90 -3.12 7.11
C VAL A 5 3.84 -1.59 7.00
N THR A 6 4.15 -1.06 5.82
CA THR A 6 3.94 0.38 5.57
C THR A 6 2.47 0.63 5.23
N GLY A 7 1.86 1.70 5.73
CA GLY A 7 0.41 1.92 5.57
C GLY A 7 -0.44 0.96 6.42
N GLY A 8 0.16 0.36 7.45
CA GLY A 8 -0.48 -0.65 8.30
C GLY A 8 -1.63 -0.12 9.16
N ALA A 9 -1.74 1.20 9.35
CA ALA A 9 -2.87 1.80 10.10
C ALA A 9 -4.09 2.07 9.20
N GLY A 10 -4.01 1.77 7.91
CA GLY A 10 -5.13 1.85 6.96
C GLY A 10 -6.08 0.66 7.02
N PHE A 11 -7.09 0.67 6.13
CA PHE A 11 -8.11 -0.39 6.04
C PHE A 11 -7.49 -1.78 5.86
N ILE A 12 -6.95 -2.10 4.68
CA ILE A 12 -6.35 -3.42 4.38
C ILE A 12 -5.17 -3.70 5.31
N GLY A 13 -4.32 -2.69 5.55
CA GLY A 13 -3.13 -2.82 6.38
C GLY A 13 -3.42 -3.29 7.80
N SER A 14 -4.47 -2.77 8.45
CA SER A 14 -4.79 -3.15 9.82
C SER A 14 -5.28 -4.59 9.95
N HIS A 15 -6.03 -5.08 8.97
CA HIS A 15 -6.45 -6.49 8.92
C HIS A 15 -5.27 -7.42 8.63
N LEU A 16 -4.34 -7.00 7.77
CA LEU A 16 -3.09 -7.73 7.55
C LEU A 16 -2.26 -7.80 8.85
N VAL A 17 -2.15 -6.69 9.58
CA VAL A 17 -1.45 -6.66 10.87
C VAL A 17 -2.10 -7.61 11.87
N ASP A 18 -3.43 -7.59 12.01
CA ASP A 18 -4.16 -8.55 12.86
C ASP A 18 -3.78 -9.98 12.51
N LYS A 19 -3.80 -10.32 11.21
CA LYS A 19 -3.48 -11.67 10.75
C LYS A 19 -2.02 -12.07 10.98
N LEU A 20 -1.09 -11.15 10.81
CA LEU A 20 0.34 -11.41 11.04
C LEU A 20 0.64 -11.59 12.53
N MET A 21 -0.05 -10.85 13.40
CA MET A 21 0.10 -10.91 14.85
C MET A 21 -0.46 -12.19 15.47
N GLU A 22 -1.42 -12.86 14.82
CA GLU A 22 -1.92 -14.19 15.24
C GLU A 22 -0.83 -15.27 15.23
N ASN A 23 0.20 -15.11 14.40
CA ASN A 23 1.34 -16.03 14.39
C ASN A 23 2.38 -15.59 15.42
N GLU A 24 2.56 -16.39 16.46
CA GLU A 24 3.44 -16.07 17.60
C GLU A 24 4.92 -15.94 17.25
N LYS A 25 5.33 -16.42 16.08
CA LYS A 25 6.71 -16.33 15.58
C LYS A 25 6.98 -15.03 14.81
N ASN A 26 5.97 -14.18 14.65
CA ASN A 26 6.11 -12.90 13.96
C ASN A 26 6.34 -11.75 14.94
N GLU A 27 7.24 -10.87 14.55
CA GLU A 27 7.36 -9.51 15.08
C GLU A 27 6.91 -8.55 13.99
N VAL A 28 5.98 -7.65 14.30
CA VAL A 28 5.36 -6.76 13.32
C VAL A 28 5.68 -5.32 13.64
N ILE A 29 6.30 -4.65 12.69
CA ILE A 29 6.55 -3.21 12.70
C ILE A 29 5.56 -2.57 11.73
N VAL A 30 4.83 -1.55 12.18
CA VAL A 30 3.99 -0.72 11.31
C VAL A 30 4.63 0.64 11.12
N ALA A 31 4.75 1.09 9.88
CA ALA A 31 5.15 2.45 9.53
C ALA A 31 3.98 3.18 8.87
N ASP A 32 3.47 4.23 9.49
CA ASP A 32 2.33 5.00 8.98
C ASP A 32 2.42 6.48 9.36
N ASN A 33 2.01 7.38 8.46
CA ASN A 33 1.98 8.83 8.72
C ASN A 33 0.59 9.33 9.15
N TYR A 34 -0.41 8.45 9.20
CA TYR A 34 -1.82 8.72 9.50
C TYR A 34 -2.50 9.70 8.53
N PHE A 35 -2.02 9.78 7.28
CA PHE A 35 -2.66 10.66 6.30
C PHE A 35 -4.12 10.23 6.01
N THR A 36 -4.36 8.93 5.88
CA THR A 36 -5.72 8.35 5.78
C THR A 36 -5.96 7.20 6.75
N GLY A 37 -4.91 6.72 7.43
CA GLY A 37 -5.01 5.67 8.44
C GLY A 37 -5.39 6.22 9.82
N SER A 38 -5.80 5.34 10.73
CA SER A 38 -6.10 5.68 12.12
C SER A 38 -5.33 4.80 13.07
N LYS A 39 -4.76 5.40 14.12
CA LYS A 39 -4.10 4.68 15.21
C LYS A 39 -5.06 3.71 15.92
N ASP A 40 -6.36 4.02 15.94
CA ASP A 40 -7.37 3.17 16.55
C ASP A 40 -7.49 1.79 15.89
N ASN A 41 -7.20 1.70 14.59
CA ASN A 41 -7.19 0.43 13.86
C ASN A 41 -6.15 -0.56 14.41
N LEU A 42 -5.14 -0.07 15.14
CA LEU A 42 -4.05 -0.86 15.70
C LEU A 42 -4.07 -0.93 17.23
N ARG A 43 -5.09 -0.32 17.87
CA ARG A 43 -5.16 -0.15 19.33
C ARG A 43 -4.97 -1.45 20.11
N LYS A 44 -5.47 -2.57 19.57
CA LYS A 44 -5.35 -3.91 20.15
C LYS A 44 -3.90 -4.35 20.40
N TRP A 45 -2.95 -3.91 19.57
CA TRP A 45 -1.56 -4.39 19.61
C TRP A 45 -0.59 -3.42 20.27
N ILE A 46 -1.02 -2.19 20.57
CA ILE A 46 -0.16 -1.20 21.22
C ILE A 46 0.27 -1.71 22.60
N GLY A 47 1.58 -1.78 22.84
CA GLY A 47 2.18 -2.30 24.06
C GLY A 47 2.46 -3.80 24.04
N HIS A 48 2.04 -4.52 23.00
CA HIS A 48 2.41 -5.93 22.83
C HIS A 48 3.90 -6.07 22.51
N PRO A 49 4.66 -6.99 23.14
CA PRO A 49 6.13 -7.05 23.02
C PRO A 49 6.65 -7.34 21.61
N ARG A 50 5.82 -7.97 20.76
CA ARG A 50 6.12 -8.28 19.35
C ARG A 50 5.59 -7.24 18.35
N PHE A 51 5.07 -6.10 18.82
CA PHE A 51 4.47 -5.08 17.98
C PHE A 51 5.14 -3.72 18.18
N GLU A 52 5.51 -3.08 17.08
CA GLU A 52 6.07 -1.73 17.09
C GLU A 52 5.30 -0.85 16.10
N LEU A 53 5.02 0.39 16.50
CA LEU A 53 4.34 1.37 15.67
C LEU A 53 5.20 2.62 15.54
N ILE A 54 5.66 2.87 14.32
CA ILE A 54 6.51 4.00 13.95
C ILE A 54 5.67 5.00 13.17
N ARG A 55 5.55 6.23 13.69
CA ARG A 55 4.96 7.33 12.91
C ARG A 55 5.99 7.78 11.87
N HIS A 56 5.80 7.38 10.62
CA HIS A 56 6.79 7.59 9.57
C HIS A 56 6.14 7.82 8.20
N ASP A 57 6.68 8.75 7.43
CA ASP A 57 6.32 8.95 6.02
C ASP A 57 7.32 8.21 5.14
N VAL A 58 6.84 7.29 4.31
CA VAL A 58 7.70 6.45 3.45
C VAL A 58 8.52 7.25 2.44
N THR A 59 8.17 8.51 2.16
CA THR A 59 9.00 9.40 1.34
C THR A 59 10.32 9.76 2.00
N GLN A 60 10.46 9.51 3.31
CA GLN A 60 11.71 9.60 4.05
C GLN A 60 12.36 8.21 4.22
N PRO A 61 13.69 8.10 4.21
CA PRO A 61 14.39 6.84 4.50
C PRO A 61 13.99 6.26 5.85
N LEU A 62 13.86 4.93 5.92
CA LEU A 62 13.59 4.17 7.14
C LEU A 62 14.65 3.09 7.29
N LEU A 63 15.29 3.01 8.47
CA LEU A 63 16.37 2.07 8.75
C LEU A 63 15.91 1.09 9.83
N VAL A 64 15.45 -0.08 9.41
CA VAL A 64 15.02 -1.18 10.29
C VAL A 64 15.53 -2.51 9.73
N GLU A 65 15.70 -3.51 10.59
CA GLU A 65 16.13 -4.86 10.18
C GLU A 65 14.89 -5.76 10.12
N VAL A 66 14.54 -6.26 8.94
CA VAL A 66 13.32 -7.03 8.69
C VAL A 66 13.55 -8.12 7.64
N ASP A 67 12.76 -9.19 7.70
CA ASP A 67 12.79 -10.30 6.73
C ASP A 67 11.81 -10.07 5.57
N GLN A 68 10.69 -9.38 5.84
CA GLN A 68 9.62 -9.13 4.87
C GLN A 68 9.09 -7.70 4.97
N ILE A 69 8.72 -7.14 3.82
CA ILE A 69 8.09 -5.83 3.71
C ILE A 69 6.77 -5.98 2.94
N TYR A 70 5.67 -5.58 3.57
CA TYR A 70 4.38 -5.38 2.92
C TYR A 70 4.18 -3.88 2.68
N HIS A 71 4.31 -3.47 1.41
CA HIS A 71 4.26 -2.07 1.01
C HIS A 71 2.82 -1.65 0.62
N LEU A 72 2.07 -1.11 1.59
CA LEU A 72 0.69 -0.63 1.42
C LEU A 72 0.53 0.89 1.50
N ALA A 73 1.60 1.63 1.82
CA ALA A 73 1.54 3.08 1.97
C ALA A 73 1.25 3.80 0.64
N CYS A 74 -0.01 4.14 0.41
CA CYS A 74 -0.48 5.05 -0.63
C CYS A 74 -1.95 5.42 -0.35
N PRO A 75 -2.40 6.68 -0.52
CA PRO A 75 -3.83 6.98 -0.52
C PRO A 75 -4.52 6.22 -1.66
N ALA A 76 -5.61 5.50 -1.34
CA ALA A 76 -6.31 4.62 -2.29
C ALA A 76 -7.68 5.16 -2.76
N SER A 77 -8.30 6.07 -2.01
CA SER A 77 -9.57 6.69 -2.40
C SER A 77 -9.36 7.79 -3.45
N PRO A 78 -10.22 7.89 -4.47
CA PRO A 78 -10.23 9.00 -5.41
C PRO A 78 -10.29 10.38 -4.79
N ILE A 79 -10.98 10.53 -3.66
CA ILE A 79 -11.05 11.82 -2.96
C ILE A 79 -9.68 12.16 -2.40
N PHE A 80 -9.05 11.21 -1.70
CA PHE A 80 -7.78 11.46 -1.01
C PHE A 80 -6.58 11.58 -1.94
N TYR A 81 -6.50 10.77 -3.01
CA TYR A 81 -5.35 10.87 -3.92
C TYR A 81 -5.43 12.10 -4.83
N LYS A 82 -6.64 12.60 -5.15
CA LYS A 82 -6.85 13.86 -5.90
C LYS A 82 -6.68 15.10 -5.04
N TYR A 83 -6.88 15.00 -3.72
CA TYR A 83 -6.69 16.13 -2.81
C TYR A 83 -5.25 16.66 -2.84
N ASN A 84 -4.25 15.78 -2.94
CA ASN A 84 -2.85 16.17 -3.08
C ASN A 84 -2.12 15.25 -4.09
N PRO A 85 -2.25 15.50 -5.40
CA PRO A 85 -1.71 14.63 -6.44
C PRO A 85 -0.17 14.59 -6.41
N VAL A 86 0.48 15.68 -6.01
CA VAL A 86 1.95 15.74 -5.85
C VAL A 86 2.41 14.84 -4.71
N LYS A 87 1.68 14.81 -3.58
CA LYS A 87 2.00 13.89 -2.48
C LYS A 87 1.75 12.44 -2.91
N THR A 88 0.65 12.16 -3.60
CA THR A 88 0.34 10.82 -4.12
C THR A 88 1.46 10.26 -4.99
N ILE A 89 1.94 11.03 -5.97
CA ILE A 89 3.00 10.56 -6.86
C ILE A 89 4.33 10.41 -6.11
N LYS A 90 4.66 11.33 -5.20
CA LYS A 90 5.86 11.21 -4.34
C LYS A 90 5.82 9.96 -3.48
N THR A 91 4.68 9.65 -2.86
CA THR A 91 4.51 8.44 -2.04
C THR A 91 4.71 7.17 -2.88
N ASN A 92 4.15 7.10 -4.09
CA ASN A 92 4.37 5.94 -4.96
C ASN A 92 5.81 5.83 -5.47
N VAL A 93 6.44 6.93 -5.89
CA VAL A 93 7.79 6.89 -6.48
C VAL A 93 8.86 6.82 -5.40
N ILE A 94 8.97 7.88 -4.58
CA ILE A 94 10.02 8.01 -3.56
C ILE A 94 9.80 6.96 -2.46
N GLY A 95 8.54 6.72 -2.06
CA GLY A 95 8.23 5.71 -1.06
C GLY A 95 8.62 4.30 -1.50
N THR A 96 8.31 3.91 -2.74
CA THR A 96 8.74 2.60 -3.27
C THR A 96 10.26 2.52 -3.42
N LEU A 97 10.94 3.58 -3.88
CA LEU A 97 12.41 3.62 -3.92
C LEU A 97 13.05 3.41 -2.54
N ASN A 98 12.53 4.08 -1.51
CA ASN A 98 13.05 3.92 -0.14
C ASN A 98 12.81 2.50 0.39
N MET A 99 11.64 1.91 0.15
CA MET A 99 11.35 0.54 0.61
C MET A 99 12.13 -0.52 -0.17
N LEU A 100 12.38 -0.32 -1.46
CA LEU A 100 13.27 -1.16 -2.26
C LEU A 100 14.74 -1.01 -1.83
N GLY A 101 15.18 0.20 -1.52
CA GLY A 101 16.50 0.46 -0.94
C GLY A 101 16.67 -0.25 0.41
N LEU A 102 15.66 -0.21 1.27
CA LEU A 102 15.61 -0.95 2.52
C LEU A 102 15.67 -2.46 2.26
N ALA A 103 14.81 -2.99 1.37
CA ALA A 103 14.78 -4.41 1.01
C ALA A 103 16.14 -4.92 0.53
N LYS A 104 16.81 -4.13 -0.33
CA LYS A 104 18.16 -4.41 -0.83
C LYS A 104 19.17 -4.52 0.30
N ARG A 105 19.15 -3.56 1.22
CA ARG A 105 20.13 -3.43 2.29
C ARG A 105 20.08 -4.60 3.27
N VAL A 106 18.88 -5.08 3.58
CA VAL A 106 18.64 -6.10 4.61
C VAL A 106 18.33 -7.48 4.05
N GLY A 107 18.27 -7.62 2.71
CA GLY A 107 17.91 -8.88 2.05
C GLY A 107 16.44 -9.28 2.21
N ALA A 108 15.55 -8.33 2.51
CA ALA A 108 14.14 -8.63 2.72
C ALA A 108 13.40 -8.91 1.41
N ARG A 109 12.43 -9.83 1.48
CA ARG A 109 11.40 -9.97 0.46
C ARG A 109 10.41 -8.82 0.56
N ILE A 110 10.03 -8.22 -0.56
CA ILE A 110 9.06 -7.12 -0.59
C ILE A 110 7.84 -7.44 -1.45
N LEU A 111 6.65 -7.18 -0.90
CA LEU A 111 5.38 -7.23 -1.62
C LEU A 111 4.86 -5.80 -1.84
N LEU A 112 4.62 -5.44 -3.10
CA LEU A 112 3.91 -4.22 -3.48
C LEU A 112 2.41 -4.50 -3.59
N THR A 113 1.61 -3.66 -2.94
CA THR A 113 0.18 -3.59 -3.25
C THR A 113 -0.05 -2.63 -4.41
N SER A 114 -0.12 -3.22 -5.60
CA SER A 114 -0.58 -2.57 -6.81
C SER A 114 -2.11 -2.56 -6.85
N THR A 115 -2.70 -2.27 -8.00
CA THR A 115 -4.13 -2.00 -8.15
C THR A 115 -4.61 -2.42 -9.52
N SER A 116 -5.90 -2.75 -9.64
CA SER A 116 -6.57 -2.92 -10.93
C SER A 116 -6.53 -1.65 -11.81
N GLU A 117 -6.33 -0.47 -11.23
CA GLU A 117 -6.24 0.80 -11.96
C GLU A 117 -5.02 0.85 -12.91
N VAL A 118 -4.02 -0.03 -12.75
CA VAL A 118 -2.92 -0.15 -13.74
C VAL A 118 -3.41 -0.60 -15.12
N TYR A 119 -4.61 -1.20 -15.18
CA TYR A 119 -5.27 -1.58 -16.42
C TYR A 119 -6.06 -0.42 -17.07
N GLY A 120 -6.30 0.67 -16.35
CA GLY A 120 -7.01 1.86 -16.85
C GLY A 120 -8.45 1.57 -17.27
N ASP A 121 -8.85 2.11 -18.42
CA ASP A 121 -10.14 1.83 -19.08
C ASP A 121 -9.97 0.66 -20.08
N PRO A 122 -10.16 -0.61 -19.65
CA PRO A 122 -9.63 -1.76 -20.37
C PRO A 122 -10.33 -1.99 -21.70
N LEU A 123 -9.57 -2.28 -22.75
CA LEU A 123 -10.10 -2.63 -24.07
C LEU A 123 -10.43 -4.12 -24.20
N ILE A 124 -10.22 -4.91 -23.13
CA ILE A 124 -10.45 -6.36 -23.10
C ILE A 124 -11.14 -6.78 -21.80
N HIS A 125 -11.80 -7.94 -21.84
CA HIS A 125 -12.49 -8.54 -20.71
C HIS A 125 -12.36 -10.07 -20.70
N PRO A 126 -12.00 -10.71 -19.56
CA PRO A 126 -11.53 -10.10 -18.31
C PRO A 126 -10.15 -9.44 -18.47
N GLN A 127 -9.58 -8.87 -17.39
CA GLN A 127 -8.24 -8.26 -17.40
C GLN A 127 -7.18 -9.25 -16.87
N PRO A 128 -6.53 -10.06 -17.74
CA PRO A 128 -5.40 -10.89 -17.32
C PRO A 128 -4.17 -10.05 -16.99
N GLU A 129 -3.25 -10.58 -16.19
CA GLU A 129 -2.03 -9.88 -15.78
C GLU A 129 -1.08 -9.56 -16.94
N THR A 130 -1.23 -10.26 -18.07
CA THR A 130 -0.51 -10.02 -19.33
C THR A 130 -0.97 -8.74 -20.05
N TYR A 131 -2.12 -8.18 -19.69
CA TYR A 131 -2.65 -6.96 -20.28
C TYR A 131 -1.88 -5.72 -19.80
N TRP A 132 -1.48 -4.87 -20.74
CA TRP A 132 -0.66 -3.68 -20.45
C TRP A 132 -1.43 -2.50 -19.87
N GLY A 133 -2.76 -2.49 -20.02
CA GLY A 133 -3.61 -1.38 -19.61
C GLY A 133 -3.81 -0.31 -20.69
N ASN A 134 -4.91 0.44 -20.57
CA ASN A 134 -5.24 1.61 -21.38
C ASN A 134 -5.44 2.80 -20.43
N VAL A 135 -4.34 3.46 -20.08
CA VAL A 135 -4.27 4.50 -19.04
C VAL A 135 -3.88 5.83 -19.69
N ASN A 136 -4.57 6.90 -19.32
CA ASN A 136 -4.19 8.26 -19.71
C ASN A 136 -3.08 8.76 -18.78
N PRO A 137 -1.88 9.14 -19.28
CA PRO A 137 -0.75 9.52 -18.43
C PRO A 137 -0.83 10.93 -17.84
N ILE A 138 -1.73 11.78 -18.34
CA ILE A 138 -1.86 13.20 -17.93
C ILE A 138 -3.25 13.57 -17.40
N GLY A 139 -4.11 12.57 -17.22
CA GLY A 139 -5.43 12.75 -16.62
C GLY A 139 -5.37 13.12 -15.13
N VAL A 140 -6.49 13.60 -14.59
CA VAL A 140 -6.59 13.99 -13.17
C VAL A 140 -6.41 12.82 -12.18
N ARG A 141 -6.46 11.57 -12.68
CA ARG A 141 -6.23 10.34 -11.90
C ARG A 141 -4.78 9.83 -12.00
N SER A 142 -4.00 10.33 -12.96
CA SER A 142 -2.70 9.76 -13.32
C SER A 142 -1.68 9.81 -12.20
N CYS A 143 -1.81 10.73 -11.23
CA CYS A 143 -0.96 10.75 -10.04
C CYS A 143 -1.00 9.42 -9.24
N TYR A 144 -2.13 8.70 -9.27
CA TYR A 144 -2.29 7.39 -8.67
C TYR A 144 -2.00 6.29 -9.69
N ASP A 145 -2.62 6.35 -10.88
CA ASP A 145 -2.55 5.28 -11.89
C ASP A 145 -1.12 5.10 -12.40
N GLU A 146 -0.47 6.17 -12.87
CA GLU A 146 0.93 6.14 -13.29
C GLU A 146 1.88 5.93 -12.11
N GLY A 147 1.52 6.44 -10.92
CA GLY A 147 2.25 6.18 -9.68
C GLY A 147 2.38 4.68 -9.38
N LYS A 148 1.28 3.93 -9.50
CA LYS A 148 1.30 2.48 -9.29
C LYS A 148 2.00 1.73 -10.42
N ARG A 149 1.85 2.18 -11.68
CA ARG A 149 2.56 1.60 -12.83
C ARG A 149 4.07 1.76 -12.73
N VAL A 150 4.55 2.95 -12.36
CA VAL A 150 5.99 3.17 -12.15
C VAL A 150 6.50 2.41 -10.93
N ALA A 151 5.70 2.26 -9.87
CA ALA A 151 6.06 1.42 -8.73
C ALA A 151 6.27 -0.04 -9.14
N GLU A 152 5.41 -0.63 -9.98
CA GLU A 152 5.64 -1.99 -10.53
C GLU A 152 6.95 -2.06 -11.33
N THR A 153 7.24 -1.02 -12.14
CA THR A 153 8.47 -0.93 -12.92
C THR A 153 9.70 -0.95 -12.01
N LEU A 154 9.70 -0.12 -10.96
CA LEU A 154 10.78 -0.06 -9.96
C LEU A 154 11.01 -1.41 -9.27
N MET A 155 9.94 -2.12 -8.90
CA MET A 155 10.06 -3.45 -8.28
C MET A 155 10.82 -4.41 -9.20
N PHE A 156 10.44 -4.47 -10.48
CA PHE A 156 11.08 -5.34 -11.45
C PHE A 156 12.52 -4.91 -11.80
N ASP A 157 12.82 -3.61 -11.84
CA ASP A 157 14.18 -3.10 -12.07
C ASP A 157 15.12 -3.52 -10.93
N TYR A 158 14.68 -3.36 -9.68
CA TYR A 158 15.44 -3.81 -8.52
C TYR A 158 15.59 -5.34 -8.48
N HIS A 159 14.58 -6.10 -8.90
CA HIS A 159 14.70 -7.54 -9.04
C HIS A 159 15.75 -7.94 -10.08
N ARG A 160 15.68 -7.38 -11.29
CA ARG A 160 16.63 -7.68 -12.38
C ARG A 160 18.07 -7.26 -12.05
N GLN A 161 18.24 -6.09 -11.45
CA GLN A 161 19.56 -5.51 -11.22
C GLN A 161 20.21 -6.00 -9.91
N HIS A 162 19.41 -6.31 -8.90
CA HIS A 162 19.92 -6.60 -7.54
C HIS A 162 19.44 -7.93 -6.96
N GLY A 163 18.65 -8.71 -7.70
CA GLY A 163 18.17 -10.03 -7.27
C GLY A 163 17.17 -9.98 -6.10
N ILE A 164 16.59 -8.81 -5.79
CA ILE A 164 15.66 -8.66 -4.67
C ILE A 164 14.43 -9.52 -4.93
N GLU A 165 14.00 -10.27 -3.92
CA GLU A 165 12.79 -11.06 -4.04
C GLU A 165 11.54 -10.17 -3.94
N ILE A 166 10.81 -10.06 -5.06
CA ILE A 166 9.63 -9.21 -5.16
C ILE A 166 8.34 -10.02 -5.28
N ARG A 167 7.23 -9.44 -4.84
CA ARG A 167 5.85 -9.87 -5.12
C ARG A 167 5.00 -8.65 -5.45
N ILE A 168 4.06 -8.80 -6.38
CA ILE A 168 3.15 -7.73 -6.78
C ILE A 168 1.72 -8.27 -6.71
N ALA A 169 0.85 -7.58 -5.98
CA ALA A 169 -0.58 -7.91 -5.92
C ALA A 169 -1.38 -6.77 -6.56
N ARG A 170 -2.07 -7.04 -7.68
CA ARG A 170 -2.96 -6.06 -8.33
C ARG A 170 -4.35 -6.14 -7.71
N ILE A 171 -4.61 -5.29 -6.72
CA ILE A 171 -5.81 -5.36 -5.89
C ILE A 171 -7.03 -4.77 -6.63
N PHE A 172 -8.11 -5.55 -6.68
CA PHE A 172 -9.43 -5.11 -7.13
C PHE A 172 -10.26 -4.54 -5.97
N ASN A 173 -11.43 -4.00 -6.28
CA ASN A 173 -12.30 -3.36 -5.29
C ASN A 173 -12.51 -4.27 -4.06
N THR A 174 -12.15 -3.73 -2.90
CA THR A 174 -12.22 -4.43 -1.61
C THR A 174 -13.00 -3.56 -0.63
N TYR A 175 -13.88 -4.16 0.16
CA TYR A 175 -14.72 -3.50 1.16
C TYR A 175 -14.75 -4.30 2.46
N GLY A 176 -15.09 -3.66 3.58
CA GLY A 176 -15.20 -4.33 4.87
C GLY A 176 -15.03 -3.39 6.07
N PRO A 177 -15.00 -3.94 7.30
CA PRO A 177 -14.82 -3.16 8.52
C PRO A 177 -13.54 -2.29 8.49
N ARG A 178 -13.55 -1.13 9.15
CA ARG A 178 -12.44 -0.13 9.16
C ARG A 178 -12.17 0.58 7.82
N MET A 179 -13.00 0.35 6.80
CA MET A 179 -13.05 1.23 5.64
C MET A 179 -13.54 2.62 6.07
N ASN A 180 -12.95 3.68 5.53
CA ASN A 180 -13.40 5.04 5.82
C ASN A 180 -14.81 5.24 5.23
N ILE A 181 -15.72 5.87 5.97
CA ILE A 181 -17.10 6.08 5.53
C ILE A 181 -17.18 7.11 4.38
N ASP A 182 -16.28 8.09 4.41
CA ASP A 182 -16.14 9.15 3.39
C ASP A 182 -15.10 8.77 2.33
N ASP A 183 -14.82 7.47 2.18
CA ASP A 183 -13.86 6.94 1.23
C ASP A 183 -14.27 7.20 -0.24
N GLY A 184 -15.52 7.58 -0.51
CA GLY A 184 -15.96 8.02 -1.84
C GLY A 184 -16.11 6.90 -2.87
N ARG A 185 -15.80 5.64 -2.51
CA ARG A 185 -16.09 4.46 -3.32
C ARG A 185 -17.56 4.04 -3.18
N VAL A 186 -18.05 3.31 -4.18
CA VAL A 186 -19.50 3.04 -4.35
C VAL A 186 -20.15 2.37 -3.15
N VAL A 187 -19.52 1.36 -2.55
CA VAL A 187 -20.08 0.60 -1.42
C VAL A 187 -20.21 1.48 -0.17
N SER A 188 -19.17 2.25 0.17
CA SER A 188 -19.21 3.15 1.32
C SER A 188 -20.23 4.26 1.13
N ASN A 189 -20.35 4.82 -0.09
CA ASN A 189 -21.31 5.87 -0.37
C ASN A 189 -22.76 5.38 -0.22
N PHE A 190 -23.10 4.21 -0.76
CA PHE A 190 -24.46 3.67 -0.63
C PHE A 190 -24.81 3.31 0.82
N ILE A 191 -23.88 2.73 1.58
CA ILE A 191 -24.10 2.44 3.00
C ILE A 191 -24.26 3.74 3.79
N ALA A 192 -23.41 4.74 3.55
CA ALA A 192 -23.48 6.02 4.24
C ALA A 192 -24.79 6.78 3.94
N GLN A 193 -25.26 6.71 2.69
CA GLN A 193 -26.54 7.30 2.27
C GLN A 193 -27.74 6.59 2.90
N ALA A 194 -27.67 5.27 3.11
CA ALA A 194 -28.76 4.51 3.74
C ALA A 194 -28.85 4.73 5.27
N LEU A 195 -27.74 5.14 5.91
CA LEU A 195 -27.66 5.39 7.35
C LEU A 195 -27.90 6.85 7.74
N ARG A 196 -28.00 7.77 6.76
CA ARG A 196 -28.30 9.19 6.94
C ARG A 196 -29.71 9.50 6.46
#